data_AF-G0ANU2-F1
#
_entry.id   AF-G0ANU2-F1
#
_cell.length_a   1.000
_cell.length_b   1.000
_cell.length_c   1.000
_cell.angle_alpha   90.00
_cell.angle_beta   90.00
_cell.angle_gamma   90.00
#
_symmetry.space_group_name_H-M   'P 1'
#
loop_
_entity.id
_entity.type
_entity.pdbx_description
1 polymer ?
#
loop_
_entity_poly.entity_id
_entity_poly.type
_entity_poly.pdbx_seq_one_letter_code
_entity_poly.pdbx_strand_id
1 'polypeptide(L)'
;MFNKYCKDKSEVKARKIREELDLERANLELGFINALKQYSSVELISMHAKIENLRAEIDALNKARSKKNKQVVNGEIDSLKSELDEYVKEYLIREMELYYECMKKLATANEAESKSNYKNSKGDKCTYIKQNFLQHSKRNTKINMELIYHNL
;
A
#
# COMPACT_ATOMS: atom_id res chain seq x y z
N MET A 1 46.94 25.07 8.12
CA MET A 1 46.70 23.63 7.85
C MET A 1 45.83 22.93 8.89
N PHE A 2 45.93 23.21 10.20
CA PHE A 2 45.15 22.56 11.26
C PHE A 2 43.61 22.68 11.14
N ASN A 3 43.07 23.83 10.72
CA ASN A 3 41.62 24.03 10.60
C ASN A 3 40.94 23.18 9.51
N LYS A 4 41.67 22.74 8.48
CA LYS A 4 41.13 21.87 7.43
C LYS A 4 40.89 20.45 7.95
N TYR A 5 41.85 19.93 8.70
CA TYR A 5 41.81 18.56 9.24
C TYR A 5 40.71 18.32 10.28
N CYS A 6 40.42 19.31 11.12
CA CYS A 6 39.32 19.25 12.09
C CYS A 6 37.94 19.31 11.41
N LYS A 7 37.82 20.10 10.35
CA LYS A 7 36.59 20.21 9.54
C LYS A 7 36.27 18.87 8.87
N ASP A 8 37.27 18.24 8.25
CA ASP A 8 37.12 16.94 7.56
C ASP A 8 36.67 15.81 8.51
N LYS A 9 37.21 15.75 9.74
CA LYS A 9 36.76 14.77 10.75
C LYS A 9 35.31 14.99 11.20
N SER A 10 34.88 16.24 11.35
CA SER A 10 33.50 16.56 11.76
C SER A 10 32.49 16.25 10.65
N GLU A 11 32.87 16.50 9.39
CA GLU A 11 32.03 16.21 8.22
C GLU A 11 31.82 14.71 8.01
N VAL A 12 32.89 13.91 8.14
CA VAL A 12 32.81 12.44 8.04
C VAL A 12 31.87 11.87 9.11
N LYS A 13 31.95 12.37 10.34
CA LYS A 13 31.03 11.96 11.42
C LYS A 13 29.57 12.35 11.11
N ALA A 14 29.34 13.58 10.66
CA ALA A 14 28.00 14.03 10.31
C ALA A 14 27.39 13.25 9.14
N ARG A 15 28.21 12.84 8.17
CA ARG A 15 27.80 11.97 7.06
C ARG A 15 27.37 10.60 7.56
N LYS A 16 28.17 9.98 8.41
CA LYS A 16 27.84 8.66 8.98
C LYS A 16 26.55 8.69 9.80
N ILE A 17 26.35 9.70 10.64
CA ILE A 17 25.11 9.88 11.41
C ILE A 17 23.89 10.03 10.48
N ARG A 18 24.06 10.74 9.35
CA ARG A 18 22.99 10.91 8.37
C ARG A 18 22.63 9.58 7.70
N GLU A 19 23.64 8.80 7.31
CA GLU A 19 23.45 7.47 6.72
C GLU A 19 22.75 6.51 7.69
N GLU A 20 23.13 6.53 8.97
CA GLU A 20 22.47 5.75 10.03
C GLU A 20 21.00 6.18 10.20
N LEU A 21 20.73 7.49 10.22
CA LEU A 21 19.36 8.01 10.34
C LEU A 21 18.50 7.68 9.11
N ASP A 22 19.06 7.78 7.91
CA ASP A 22 18.37 7.42 6.66
C ASP A 22 18.02 5.93 6.64
N LEU A 23 18.91 5.07 7.14
CA LEU A 23 18.66 3.64 7.29
C LEU A 23 17.54 3.34 8.31
N GLU A 24 17.60 3.95 9.49
CA GLU A 24 16.55 3.81 10.50
C GLU A 24 15.18 4.26 9.97
N ARG A 25 15.16 5.36 9.23
CA ARG A 25 13.95 5.84 8.56
C ARG A 25 13.42 4.82 7.56
N ALA A 26 14.27 4.27 6.69
CA ALA A 26 13.86 3.26 5.72
C ALA A 26 13.30 2.01 6.40
N ASN A 27 13.89 1.58 7.51
CA ASN A 27 13.41 0.45 8.31
C ASN A 27 12.04 0.72 8.93
N LEU A 28 11.80 1.94 9.43
CA LEU A 28 10.49 2.34 9.95
C LEU A 28 9.42 2.39 8.83
N GLU A 29 9.76 2.96 7.67
CA GLU A 29 8.87 3.00 6.52
C GLU A 29 8.50 1.58 6.05
N LEU A 30 9.47 0.66 5.98
CA LEU A 30 9.24 -0.74 5.67
C LEU A 30 8.37 -1.44 6.72
N GLY A 31 8.66 -1.23 8.01
CA GLY A 31 7.88 -1.77 9.12
C GLY A 31 6.41 -1.33 9.06
N PHE A 32 6.18 -0.05 8.76
CA PHE A 32 4.84 0.49 8.57
C PHE A 32 4.10 -0.16 7.39
N ILE A 33 4.76 -0.30 6.24
CA ILE A 33 4.16 -0.94 5.05
C ILE A 33 3.76 -2.39 5.37
N ASN A 34 4.62 -3.14 6.06
CA ASN A 34 4.35 -4.52 6.44
C ASN A 34 3.16 -4.64 7.41
N ALA A 35 3.11 -3.78 8.43
CA ALA A 35 2.01 -3.76 9.39
C ALA A 35 0.68 -3.37 8.69
N LEU A 36 0.72 -2.38 7.81
CA LEU A 36 -0.46 -1.95 7.04
C LEU A 36 -0.98 -3.06 6.14
N LYS A 37 -0.08 -3.79 5.45
CA LYS A 37 -0.44 -4.94 4.61
C LYS A 37 -1.09 -6.06 5.42
N GLN A 38 -0.57 -6.35 6.62
CA GLN A 38 -1.18 -7.36 7.50
C GLN A 38 -2.57 -6.91 7.97
N TYR A 39 -2.69 -5.65 8.38
CA TYR A 39 -3.97 -5.08 8.79
C TYR A 39 -5.02 -5.12 7.67
N SER A 40 -4.67 -4.64 6.46
CA SER A 40 -5.59 -4.67 5.32
C SER A 40 -5.97 -6.10 4.94
N SER A 41 -5.03 -7.05 5.00
CA SER A 41 -5.32 -8.46 4.74
C SER A 41 -6.33 -9.05 5.72
N VAL A 42 -6.28 -8.66 7.00
CA VAL A 42 -7.24 -9.13 8.01
C VAL A 42 -8.61 -8.51 7.79
N GLU A 43 -8.66 -7.19 7.59
CA GLU A 43 -9.92 -6.47 7.35
C GLU A 43 -10.64 -6.94 6.06
N LEU A 44 -9.87 -7.32 5.03
CA LEU A 44 -10.42 -7.72 3.73
C LEU A 44 -10.61 -9.24 3.58
N ILE A 45 -10.40 -10.03 4.64
CA ILE A 45 -10.37 -11.51 4.54
C ILE A 45 -11.69 -12.10 4.02
N SER A 46 -12.83 -11.54 4.43
CA SER A 46 -14.15 -12.00 4.01
C SER A 46 -14.42 -11.69 2.54
N MET A 47 -14.02 -10.50 2.08
CA MET A 47 -14.13 -10.10 0.67
C MET A 47 -13.23 -10.98 -0.19
N HIS A 48 -12.00 -11.24 0.25
CA HIS A 48 -11.09 -12.14 -0.44
C HIS A 48 -11.68 -13.55 -0.56
N ALA A 49 -12.29 -14.08 0.51
CA ALA A 49 -12.95 -15.38 0.48
C ALA A 49 -14.13 -15.42 -0.52
N LYS A 50 -14.93 -14.36 -0.61
CA LYS A 50 -16.03 -14.27 -1.60
C LYS A 50 -15.51 -14.22 -3.03
N ILE A 51 -14.40 -13.51 -3.30
CA ILE A 51 -13.71 -13.52 -4.61
C ILE A 51 -13.28 -14.93 -4.98
N GLU A 52 -12.63 -15.64 -4.07
CA GLU A 52 -12.16 -17.01 -4.32
C GLU A 52 -13.31 -18.00 -4.52
N ASN A 53 -14.41 -17.85 -3.77
CA ASN A 53 -15.61 -18.67 -3.97
C ASN A 53 -16.23 -18.44 -5.36
N LEU A 54 -16.37 -17.18 -5.80
CA LEU A 54 -16.88 -16.85 -7.14
C LEU A 54 -15.98 -17.43 -8.25
N ARG A 55 -14.65 -17.32 -8.09
CA ARG A 55 -13.69 -17.93 -9.03
C ARG A 55 -13.87 -19.45 -9.09
N ALA A 56 -13.95 -20.11 -7.94
CA ALA A 56 -14.14 -21.55 -7.86
C ALA A 56 -15.46 -22.01 -8.49
N GLU A 57 -16.54 -21.24 -8.32
CA GLU A 57 -17.85 -21.52 -8.91
C GLU A 57 -17.82 -21.38 -10.44
N ILE A 58 -17.24 -20.29 -10.96
CA ILE A 58 -17.03 -20.08 -12.40
C ILE A 58 -16.22 -21.24 -12.99
N ASP A 59 -15.15 -21.65 -12.32
CA ASP A 59 -14.32 -22.77 -12.76
C ASP A 59 -15.07 -24.11 -12.75
N ALA A 60 -15.89 -24.36 -11.73
CA ALA A 60 -16.72 -25.55 -11.63
C ALA A 60 -17.75 -25.61 -12.77
N LEU A 61 -18.42 -24.49 -13.06
CA LEU A 61 -19.38 -24.37 -14.16
C LEU A 61 -18.71 -24.52 -15.53
N ASN A 62 -17.54 -23.91 -15.73
CA ASN A 62 -16.75 -24.08 -16.95
C ASN A 62 -16.33 -25.54 -17.17
N LYS A 63 -15.96 -26.26 -16.12
CA LYS A 63 -15.66 -27.70 -16.19
C LYS A 63 -16.91 -28.53 -16.48
N ALA A 64 -18.05 -28.22 -15.85
CA ALA A 64 -19.32 -28.91 -16.07
C ALA A 64 -19.89 -28.68 -17.48
N ARG A 65 -19.67 -27.50 -18.05
CA ARG A 65 -20.02 -27.13 -19.43
C ARG A 65 -19.41 -28.05 -20.48
N SER A 66 -18.22 -28.61 -20.22
CA SER A 66 -17.63 -29.62 -21.12
C SER A 66 -18.46 -30.92 -21.22
N LYS A 67 -19.46 -31.12 -20.35
CA LYS A 67 -20.28 -32.34 -20.22
C LYS A 67 -21.80 -32.16 -20.48
N LYS A 68 -22.36 -30.95 -20.56
CA LYS A 68 -23.83 -30.71 -20.70
C LYS A 68 -24.16 -29.50 -21.62
N ASN A 69 -25.41 -29.44 -22.11
CA ASN A 69 -25.98 -28.47 -23.09
C ASN A 69 -25.53 -27.00 -22.91
N LYS A 70 -25.21 -26.34 -24.04
CA LYS A 70 -24.40 -25.10 -24.13
C LYS A 70 -25.06 -23.77 -23.72
N GLN A 71 -26.39 -23.63 -23.76
CA GLN A 71 -27.01 -22.29 -23.81
C GLN A 71 -27.35 -21.67 -22.44
N VAL A 72 -27.90 -22.45 -21.50
CA VAL A 72 -28.29 -21.95 -20.16
C VAL A 72 -27.06 -21.64 -19.30
N VAL A 73 -26.03 -22.49 -19.37
CA VAL A 73 -24.79 -22.36 -18.58
C VAL A 73 -23.96 -21.13 -18.97
N ASN A 74 -24.09 -20.61 -20.21
CA ASN A 74 -23.36 -19.42 -20.63
C ASN A 74 -23.86 -18.15 -19.91
N GLY A 75 -25.19 -17.99 -19.76
CA GLY A 75 -25.75 -16.81 -19.11
C GLY A 75 -25.40 -16.74 -17.62
N GLU A 76 -25.39 -17.88 -16.94
CA GLU A 76 -24.97 -17.99 -15.53
C GLU A 76 -23.49 -17.65 -15.36
N ILE A 77 -22.61 -18.17 -16.23
CA ILE A 77 -21.17 -17.87 -16.17
C ILE A 77 -20.90 -16.38 -16.43
N ASP A 78 -21.56 -15.76 -17.41
CA ASP A 78 -21.37 -14.35 -17.72
C ASP A 78 -21.88 -13.44 -16.60
N SER A 79 -22.99 -13.84 -15.95
CA SER A 79 -23.49 -13.16 -14.75
C SER A 79 -22.49 -13.23 -13.60
N LEU A 80 -21.97 -14.42 -13.29
CA LEU A 80 -20.99 -14.61 -12.21
C LEU A 80 -19.67 -13.88 -12.47
N LYS A 81 -19.21 -13.83 -13.73
CA LYS A 81 -18.04 -13.01 -14.10
C LYS A 81 -18.28 -11.53 -13.87
N SER A 82 -19.48 -11.04 -14.16
CA SER A 82 -19.85 -9.64 -13.93
C SER A 82 -19.90 -9.33 -12.43
N GLU A 83 -20.50 -10.21 -11.63
CA GLU A 83 -20.49 -10.11 -10.16
C GLU A 83 -19.06 -10.11 -9.60
N LEU A 84 -18.21 -11.02 -10.09
CA LEU A 84 -16.79 -11.09 -9.70
C LEU A 84 -16.04 -9.79 -10.02
N ASP A 85 -16.23 -9.23 -11.22
CA ASP A 85 -15.58 -7.99 -11.63
C ASP A 85 -16.01 -6.79 -10.76
N GLU A 86 -17.31 -6.67 -10.47
CA GLU A 86 -17.84 -5.64 -9.59
C GLU A 86 -17.28 -5.80 -8.16
N TYR A 87 -17.29 -7.02 -7.63
CA TYR A 87 -16.80 -7.28 -6.27
C TYR A 87 -15.28 -7.08 -6.13
N VAL A 88 -14.50 -7.37 -7.17
CA VAL A 88 -13.06 -7.04 -7.21
C VAL A 88 -12.84 -5.52 -7.18
N LYS A 89 -13.66 -4.73 -7.87
CA LYS A 89 -13.58 -3.26 -7.79
C LYS A 89 -13.89 -2.76 -6.38
N GLU A 90 -14.94 -3.29 -5.74
CA GLU A 90 -15.27 -2.97 -4.35
C GLU A 90 -14.12 -3.30 -3.39
N TYR A 91 -13.51 -4.48 -3.55
CA TYR A 91 -12.33 -4.88 -2.79
C TYR A 91 -11.19 -3.86 -2.90
N LEU A 92 -10.86 -3.44 -4.12
CA LEU A 92 -9.78 -2.48 -4.37
C LEU A 92 -10.09 -1.10 -3.80
N ILE A 93 -11.34 -0.64 -3.91
CA ILE A 93 -11.79 0.61 -3.29
C ILE A 93 -11.60 0.53 -1.78
N ARG A 94 -12.05 -0.56 -1.15
CA ARG A 94 -11.94 -0.74 0.30
C ARG A 94 -10.50 -0.81 0.78
N GLU A 95 -9.61 -1.46 0.04
CA GLU A 95 -8.17 -1.48 0.33
C GLU A 95 -7.58 -0.06 0.35
N MET A 96 -7.98 0.79 -0.60
CA MET A 96 -7.54 2.19 -0.66
C MET A 96 -8.12 3.04 0.46
N GLU A 97 -9.36 2.80 0.87
CA GLU A 97 -9.96 3.47 2.04
C GLU A 97 -9.19 3.15 3.33
N LEU A 98 -8.90 1.86 3.57
CA LEU A 98 -8.13 1.41 4.74
C LEU A 98 -6.75 2.10 4.78
N TYR A 99 -6.08 2.19 3.63
CA TYR A 99 -4.83 2.93 3.51
C TYR A 99 -4.99 4.39 3.94
N TYR A 100 -6.01 5.08 3.44
CA TYR A 100 -6.27 6.49 3.75
C TYR A 100 -6.62 6.71 5.23
N GLU A 101 -7.44 5.83 5.81
CA GLU A 101 -7.77 5.85 7.23
C GLU A 101 -6.53 5.72 8.12
N CYS A 102 -5.64 4.78 7.79
CA CYS A 102 -4.38 4.59 8.50
C CYS A 102 -3.47 5.82 8.40
N MET A 103 -3.33 6.40 7.20
CA MET A 103 -2.53 7.62 7.01
C MET A 103 -3.10 8.81 7.78
N LYS A 104 -4.43 8.95 7.83
CA LYS A 104 -5.09 10.01 8.61
C LYS A 104 -4.83 9.85 10.11
N LYS A 105 -4.95 8.64 10.65
CA LYS A 105 -4.63 8.34 12.06
C LYS A 105 -3.17 8.65 12.39
N LEU A 106 -2.23 8.27 11.51
CA LEU A 106 -0.80 8.56 11.67
C LEU A 106 -0.52 10.07 11.70
N ALA A 107 -1.16 10.85 10.82
CA ALA A 107 -1.03 12.30 10.81
C ALA A 107 -1.53 12.93 12.12
N THR A 108 -2.69 12.50 12.63
CA THR A 108 -3.23 12.99 13.90
C THR A 108 -2.37 12.61 15.10
N ALA A 109 -1.83 11.39 15.13
CA ALA A 109 -0.91 10.96 16.19
C ALA A 109 0.35 11.85 16.24
N ASN A 110 0.95 12.14 15.08
CA ASN A 110 2.11 13.04 14.98
C ASN A 110 1.81 14.48 15.45
N GLU A 111 0.61 14.99 15.19
CA GLU A 111 0.19 16.33 15.65
C GLU A 111 -0.03 16.39 17.17
N ALA A 112 -0.58 15.33 17.76
CA ALA A 112 -0.75 15.21 19.21
C ALA A 112 0.61 15.08 19.93
N GLU A 113 1.52 14.30 19.37
CA GLU A 113 2.86 14.10 19.92
C GLU A 113 3.73 15.37 19.80
N SER A 114 3.63 16.08 18.68
CA SER A 114 4.29 17.39 18.46
C SER A 114 3.82 18.49 19.42
N LYS A 115 2.57 18.41 19.91
CA LYS A 115 2.06 19.31 20.96
C LYS A 115 2.53 18.91 22.36
N SER A 116 2.98 17.67 22.55
CA SER A 116 3.35 17.12 23.85
C SER A 116 4.84 17.22 24.17
N ASN A 117 5.76 17.24 23.20
CA ASN A 117 7.20 17.43 23.46
C ASN A 117 8.02 17.77 22.19
N TYR A 118 8.17 19.06 21.86
CA TYR A 118 9.46 19.68 21.44
C TYR A 118 9.21 21.16 21.11
N LYS A 119 9.83 22.09 21.84
CA LYS A 119 10.05 23.45 21.33
C LYS A 119 11.12 23.36 20.23
N ASN A 120 10.80 23.88 19.04
CA ASN A 120 11.68 24.13 17.87
C ASN A 120 11.68 23.08 16.74
N SER A 121 10.85 23.29 15.71
CA SER A 121 11.28 23.78 14.39
C SER A 121 10.06 23.85 13.45
N LYS A 122 9.57 25.06 13.17
CA LYS A 122 8.43 25.31 12.25
C LYS A 122 8.89 25.13 10.80
N GLY A 123 8.04 24.53 9.96
CA GLY A 123 8.02 24.80 8.51
C GLY A 123 8.34 23.62 7.59
N ASP A 124 9.56 23.08 7.63
CA ASP A 124 10.10 22.43 6.42
C ASP A 124 9.93 20.90 6.35
N LYS A 125 9.75 20.21 7.49
CA LYS A 125 9.63 18.73 7.54
C LYS A 125 8.31 18.20 6.94
N CYS A 126 7.21 18.94 7.09
CA CYS A 126 5.88 18.49 6.64
C CYS A 126 5.75 18.53 5.10
N THR A 127 6.41 19.50 4.46
CA THR A 127 6.40 19.64 2.99
C THR A 127 7.18 18.52 2.30
N TYR A 128 8.32 18.10 2.88
CA TYR A 128 9.16 17.02 2.34
C TYR A 128 8.48 15.63 2.45
N ILE A 129 7.76 15.38 3.54
CA ILE A 129 7.00 14.14 3.73
C ILE A 129 5.83 14.08 2.74
N LYS A 130 5.08 15.18 2.57
CA LYS A 130 4.00 15.26 1.57
C LYS A 130 4.50 15.07 0.13
N GLN A 131 5.65 15.64 -0.23
CA GLN A 131 6.21 15.53 -1.58
C GLN A 131 6.72 14.11 -1.88
N ASN A 132 7.42 13.47 -0.95
CA ASN A 132 7.87 12.08 -1.12
C ASN A 132 6.70 11.10 -1.16
N PHE A 133 5.67 11.34 -0.35
CA PHE A 133 4.43 10.57 -0.36
C PHE A 133 3.70 10.66 -1.70
N LEU A 134 3.56 11.88 -2.26
CA LEU A 134 2.94 12.07 -3.57
C LEU A 134 3.73 11.39 -4.69
N GLN A 135 5.07 11.33 -4.58
CA GLN A 135 5.91 10.61 -5.53
C GLN A 135 5.80 9.09 -5.40
N HIS A 136 5.80 8.55 -4.18
CA HIS A 136 5.66 7.11 -3.92
C HIS A 136 4.26 6.60 -4.28
N SER A 137 3.21 7.36 -3.95
CA SER A 137 1.85 7.07 -4.36
C SER A 137 1.73 6.96 -5.88
N LYS A 138 2.24 7.95 -6.63
CA LYS A 138 2.24 7.94 -8.12
C LYS A 138 3.01 6.76 -8.73
N ARG A 139 4.11 6.32 -8.11
CA ARG A 139 4.88 5.16 -8.57
C ARG A 139 4.13 3.85 -8.30
N ASN A 140 3.51 3.71 -7.13
CA ASN A 140 2.77 2.50 -6.77
C ASN A 140 1.45 2.36 -7.55
N THR A 141 0.74 3.45 -7.87
CA THR A 141 -0.45 3.36 -8.73
C THR A 141 -0.08 2.91 -10.15
N LYS A 142 1.06 3.38 -10.66
CA LYS A 142 1.56 2.98 -11.99
C LYS A 142 1.99 1.51 -12.02
N ILE A 143 2.73 1.06 -11.01
CA ILE A 143 3.20 -0.33 -10.90
C ILE A 143 2.03 -1.31 -10.68
N ASN A 144 1.05 -0.97 -9.84
CA ASN A 144 -0.12 -1.83 -9.64
C ASN A 144 -1.02 -1.89 -10.89
N MET A 145 -1.19 -0.79 -11.63
CA MET A 145 -1.90 -0.81 -12.91
C MET A 145 -1.16 -1.67 -13.95
N GLU A 146 0.17 -1.56 -14.05
CA GLU A 146 0.99 -2.34 -14.99
C GLU A 146 1.01 -3.84 -14.65
N LEU A 147 1.00 -4.22 -13.36
CA LEU A 147 0.93 -5.63 -12.94
C LEU A 147 -0.46 -6.27 -13.13
N ILE A 148 -1.53 -5.47 -13.12
CA ILE A 148 -2.90 -5.94 -13.39
C ILE A 148 -3.10 -6.22 -14.89
N TYR A 149 -2.52 -5.42 -15.79
CA TYR A 149 -2.62 -5.67 -17.24
C TYR A 149 -1.76 -6.84 -17.74
N HIS A 150 -0.75 -7.27 -16.99
CA HIS A 150 0.13 -8.38 -17.37
C HIS A 150 -0.29 -9.75 -16.79
N ASN A 151 -1.28 -9.80 -15.89
CA ASN A 151 -1.79 -11.04 -15.30
C ASN A 151 -3.28 -11.31 -15.57
N LEU A 152 -3.88 -10.57 -16.52
CA LEU A 152 -5.16 -10.86 -17.17
C LEU A 152 -4.89 -11.45 -18.57
#